data_AF-X1NEH7-F1
#
_entry.id   AF-X1NEH7-F1
#
_cell.length_a   1.000
_cell.length_b   1.000
_cell.length_c   1.000
_cell.angle_alpha   90.00
_cell.angle_beta   90.00
_cell.angle_gamma   90.00
#
_symmetry.space_group_name_H-M   'P 1'
#
loop_
_entity.id
_entity.type
_entity.pdbx_description
1 polymer ?
#
loop_
_entity_poly.entity_id
_entity_poly.type
_entity_poly.pdbx_seq_one_letter_code
_entity_poly.pdbx_strand_id
1 'polypeptide(L)'
;MSNGVERAYYLKLPEDYDNNTLYPLVFAFHGMTRDYKDFSRGVVYDLKSVVGDEAILVYPNALPDHSGVTMWNVTTDLDFFDDLYRELESNFYFDNRKVF
;
A
#
# COMPACT_ATOMS: atom_id res chain seq x y z
N MET A 1 -10.72 6.75 4.63
CA MET A 1 -10.80 7.16 6.05
C MET A 1 -10.60 5.92 6.90
N SER A 2 -9.83 5.98 7.98
CA SER A 2 -9.71 4.88 8.96
C SER A 2 -9.77 5.48 10.37
N ASN A 3 -10.61 4.92 11.24
CA ASN A 3 -10.86 5.44 12.59
C ASN A 3 -11.16 6.97 12.65
N GLY A 4 -11.90 7.48 11.67
CA GLY A 4 -12.23 8.91 11.59
C GLY A 4 -11.06 9.81 11.16
N VAL A 5 -9.92 9.24 10.77
CA VAL A 5 -8.74 9.96 10.27
C VAL A 5 -8.60 9.76 8.76
N GLU A 6 -8.22 10.83 8.07
CA GLU A 6 -7.87 10.76 6.65
C GLU A 6 -6.52 10.04 6.49
N ARG A 7 -6.50 9.05 5.61
CA ARG A 7 -5.33 8.22 5.32
C ARG A 7 -5.03 8.30 3.83
N ALA A 8 -3.76 8.18 3.48
CA ALA A 8 -3.30 8.20 2.09
C ALA A 8 -2.55 6.91 1.76
N TYR A 9 -2.67 6.49 0.52
CA TYR A 9 -1.86 5.44 -0.07
C TYR A 9 -1.68 5.73 -1.56
N TYR A 10 -0.72 5.06 -2.19
CA TYR A 10 -0.61 5.01 -3.64
C TYR A 10 -0.82 3.59 -4.12
N LEU A 11 -1.60 3.46 -5.19
CA LEU A 11 -1.89 2.19 -5.84
C LEU A 11 -1.29 2.20 -7.23
N LYS A 12 -0.52 1.16 -7.54
CA LYS A 12 -0.03 0.89 -8.89
C LYS A 12 -0.66 -0.40 -9.36
N LEU A 13 -1.55 -0.29 -10.34
CA LEU A 13 -2.08 -1.42 -11.08
C LEU A 13 -1.11 -1.86 -12.18
N PRO A 14 -1.14 -3.15 -12.57
CA PRO A 14 -0.63 -3.61 -13.86
C PRO A 14 -1.16 -2.74 -15.00
N GLU A 15 -0.38 -2.58 -16.07
CA GLU A 15 -0.76 -1.75 -17.22
C GLU A 15 -2.05 -2.25 -17.89
N ASP A 16 -2.18 -3.57 -18.01
CA ASP A 16 -3.34 -4.26 -18.57
C ASP A 16 -4.27 -4.84 -17.49
N TYR A 17 -4.43 -4.15 -16.36
CA TYR A 17 -5.31 -4.61 -15.28
C TYR A 17 -6.75 -4.86 -15.77
N ASP A 18 -7.29 -6.04 -15.47
CA ASP A 18 -8.65 -6.44 -15.80
C ASP A 18 -9.32 -7.21 -14.64
N ASN A 19 -10.65 -7.17 -14.55
CA ASN A 19 -11.40 -7.81 -13.46
C ASN A 19 -11.62 -9.33 -13.64
N ASN A 20 -10.85 -10.01 -14.49
CA ASN A 20 -10.90 -11.47 -14.70
C ASN A 20 -9.56 -12.16 -14.41
N THR A 21 -8.49 -11.40 -14.22
CA THR A 21 -7.16 -11.92 -13.89
C THR A 21 -6.91 -11.86 -12.39
N LEU A 22 -6.39 -12.95 -11.81
CA LEU A 22 -6.07 -13.05 -10.39
C LEU A 22 -4.64 -12.54 -10.11
N TYR A 23 -4.50 -11.22 -9.95
CA TYR A 23 -3.22 -10.58 -9.65
C TYR A 23 -2.77 -10.79 -8.20
N PRO A 24 -1.46 -10.91 -7.91
CA PRO A 24 -0.94 -10.76 -6.55
C PRO A 24 -1.14 -9.34 -6.01
N LEU A 25 -1.35 -9.21 -4.70
CA LEU A 25 -1.40 -7.93 -4.00
C LEU A 25 -0.17 -7.81 -3.10
N VAL A 26 0.63 -6.75 -3.27
CA VAL A 26 1.86 -6.56 -2.51
C VAL A 26 1.85 -5.20 -1.83
N PHE A 27 1.96 -5.21 -0.50
CA PHE A 27 2.08 -4.02 0.32
C PHE A 27 3.53 -3.64 0.54
N ALA A 28 3.81 -2.37 0.31
CA ALA A 28 5.14 -1.79 0.35
C ALA A 28 5.17 -0.67 1.41
N PHE A 29 5.72 -1.00 2.58
CA PHE A 29 5.84 -0.07 3.70
C PHE A 29 7.15 0.72 3.64
N HIS A 30 7.03 2.06 3.58
CA HIS A 30 8.19 2.93 3.62
C HIS A 30 8.85 2.96 5.02
N GLY A 31 10.13 3.33 5.09
CA GLY A 31 10.85 3.52 6.35
C GLY A 31 10.49 4.84 7.07
N MET A 32 11.05 5.03 8.27
CA MET A 32 10.93 6.27 9.05
C MET A 32 11.33 7.50 8.22
N THR A 33 10.67 8.64 8.49
CA THR A 33 10.88 9.95 7.83
C THR A 33 10.57 9.99 6.33
N ARG A 34 10.05 8.91 5.74
CA ARG A 34 9.63 8.83 4.34
C ARG A 34 8.12 8.86 4.21
N ASP A 35 7.65 8.96 2.98
CA ASP A 35 6.24 8.85 2.63
C ASP A 35 6.04 7.91 1.43
N TYR A 36 4.77 7.66 1.11
CA TYR A 36 4.39 6.80 -0.02
C TYR A 36 4.90 7.31 -1.38
N LYS A 37 5.11 8.62 -1.56
CA LYS A 37 5.54 9.22 -2.84
C LYS A 37 7.02 8.99 -3.08
N ASP A 38 7.83 9.12 -2.03
CA ASP A 38 9.25 8.80 -2.10
C ASP A 38 9.46 7.31 -2.40
N PHE A 39 8.67 6.45 -1.76
CA PHE A 39 8.84 5.01 -1.89
C PHE A 39 8.31 4.46 -3.23
N SER A 40 7.15 4.92 -3.70
CA SER A 40 6.56 4.46 -4.95
C SER A 40 7.34 4.84 -6.21
N ARG A 41 8.19 5.87 -6.14
CA ARG A 41 9.08 6.28 -7.24
C ARG A 41 10.30 5.38 -7.42
N GLY A 42 10.51 4.41 -6.54
CA GLY A 42 11.63 3.48 -6.63
C GLY A 42 12.99 4.11 -6.31
N VAL A 43 13.01 5.31 -5.70
CA VAL A 43 14.26 6.05 -5.39
C VAL A 43 15.10 5.29 -4.36
N VAL A 44 14.44 4.58 -3.43
CA VAL A 44 15.11 3.83 -2.36
C VAL A 44 15.16 2.33 -2.66
N TYR A 45 14.09 1.77 -3.24
CA TYR A 45 14.01 0.36 -3.61
C TYR A 45 13.17 0.20 -4.87
N ASP A 46 13.73 -0.46 -5.88
CA ASP A 46 13.00 -0.82 -7.10
C ASP A 46 12.22 -2.12 -6.86
N LEU A 47 11.11 -2.00 -6.13
CA LEU A 47 10.25 -3.16 -5.85
C LEU A 47 9.64 -3.73 -7.13
N LYS A 48 9.37 -2.88 -8.13
CA LYS A 48 8.76 -3.28 -9.40
C LYS A 48 9.61 -4.31 -10.14
N SER A 49 10.94 -4.13 -10.20
CA SER A 49 11.81 -5.12 -10.85
C SER A 49 11.90 -6.46 -10.14
N VAL A 50 11.55 -6.52 -8.84
CA VAL A 50 11.54 -7.76 -8.06
C VAL A 50 10.21 -8.50 -8.20
N VAL A 51 9.09 -7.78 -8.10
CA VAL A 51 7.73 -8.36 -8.11
C VAL A 51 7.17 -8.58 -9.52
N GLY A 52 7.75 -7.94 -10.52
CA GLY A 52 7.29 -7.98 -11.91
C GLY A 52 6.12 -7.04 -12.20
N ASP A 53 5.63 -7.09 -13.43
CA ASP A 53 4.59 -6.18 -13.93
C ASP A 53 3.15 -6.61 -13.61
N GLU A 54 2.98 -7.83 -13.08
CA GLU A 54 1.66 -8.44 -12.83
C GLU A 54 1.14 -8.19 -11.41
N ALA A 55 1.92 -7.59 -10.50
CA ALA A 55 1.47 -7.33 -9.14
C ALA A 55 0.70 -6.00 -9.03
N ILE A 56 -0.38 -6.01 -8.24
CA ILE A 56 -0.94 -4.77 -7.70
C ILE A 56 -0.07 -4.34 -6.52
N LEU A 57 0.56 -3.17 -6.65
CA LEU A 57 1.45 -2.63 -5.61
C LEU A 57 0.73 -1.55 -4.81
N VAL A 58 0.70 -1.72 -3.50
CA VAL A 58 0.06 -0.80 -2.55
C VAL A 58 1.13 -0.16 -1.67
N TYR A 59 1.19 1.17 -1.69
CA TYR A 59 2.13 1.96 -0.91
C TYR A 59 1.34 2.78 0.12
N PRO A 60 0.99 2.20 1.28
CA PRO A 60 0.30 2.92 2.33
C PRO A 60 1.20 4.00 2.96
N ASN A 61 0.60 5.04 3.52
CA ASN A 61 1.31 6.11 4.20
C ASN A 61 1.04 6.10 5.71
N ALA A 62 2.11 6.09 6.50
CA ALA A 62 2.01 6.37 7.92
C ALA A 62 1.67 7.84 8.17
N LEU A 63 1.15 8.15 9.35
CA LEU A 63 0.93 9.52 9.80
C LEU A 63 2.19 10.05 10.51
N PRO A 64 2.41 11.37 10.54
CA PRO A 64 3.42 11.95 11.42
C PRO A 64 3.04 11.75 12.89
N ASP A 65 4.03 11.46 13.73
CA ASP A 65 3.88 11.50 15.17
C ASP A 65 3.73 12.95 15.69
N HIS A 66 3.63 13.13 17.00
CA HIS A 66 3.53 14.45 17.62
C HIS A 66 4.75 15.36 17.37
N SER A 67 5.89 14.79 16.98
CA SER A 67 7.12 15.50 16.64
C SER A 67 7.21 15.83 15.14
N GLY A 68 6.20 15.47 14.34
CA GLY A 68 6.18 15.66 12.90
C GLY A 68 6.93 14.57 12.12
N VAL A 69 7.34 13.49 12.77
CA VAL A 69 8.10 12.40 12.15
C VAL A 69 7.15 11.34 11.61
N THR A 70 7.15 11.14 10.29
CA THR A 70 6.38 10.06 9.67
C THR A 70 6.94 8.70 10.07
N MET A 71 6.15 7.91 10.80
CA MET A 71 6.52 6.56 11.23
C MET A 71 5.30 5.71 11.53
N TRP A 72 5.43 4.40 11.37
CA TRP A 72 4.36 3.45 11.66
C TRP A 72 4.10 3.33 13.17
N ASN A 73 2.83 3.29 13.53
CA ASN A 73 2.32 3.08 14.87
C ASN A 73 1.33 1.90 14.88
N VAL A 74 1.70 0.84 15.59
CA VAL A 74 0.91 -0.40 15.71
C VAL A 74 -0.53 -0.15 16.17
N THR A 75 -0.78 0.84 17.02
CA THR A 75 -2.14 1.07 17.56
C THR A 75 -3.09 1.70 16.55
N THR A 76 -2.58 2.40 15.53
CA THR A 76 -3.43 3.11 14.55
C THR A 76 -3.30 2.54 13.14
N ASP A 77 -2.18 1.91 12.83
CA ASP A 77 -1.86 1.49 11.46
C ASP A 77 -2.27 0.06 11.16
N LEU A 78 -2.49 -0.78 12.18
CA LEU A 78 -3.12 -2.08 11.97
C LEU A 78 -4.58 -1.91 11.52
N ASP A 79 -5.35 -1.05 12.19
CA ASP A 79 -6.74 -0.76 11.78
C ASP A 79 -6.79 -0.13 10.39
N PHE A 80 -5.85 0.76 10.06
CA PHE A 80 -5.75 1.30 8.71
C PHE A 80 -5.42 0.24 7.67
N PHE A 81 -4.54 -0.71 7.98
CA PHE A 81 -4.22 -1.80 7.07
C PHE A 81 -5.45 -2.68 6.82
N ASP A 82 -6.21 -3.01 7.85
CA ASP A 82 -7.46 -3.77 7.72
C ASP A 82 -8.51 -3.00 6.89
N ASP A 83 -8.69 -1.71 7.16
CA ASP A 83 -9.62 -0.86 6.41
C ASP A 83 -9.19 -0.71 4.95
N LEU A 84 -7.89 -0.52 4.69
CA LEU A 84 -7.34 -0.43 3.35
C LEU A 84 -7.48 -1.75 2.59
N TYR A 85 -7.22 -2.89 3.25
CA TYR A 85 -7.43 -4.20 2.63
C TYR A 85 -8.89 -4.40 2.22
N ARG A 86 -9.85 -4.05 3.09
CA ARG A 86 -11.29 -4.13 2.76
C ARG A 86 -11.68 -3.18 1.63
N GLU A 87 -11.11 -1.97 1.59
CA GLU A 87 -11.31 -1.04 0.48
C GLU A 87 -10.82 -1.64 -0.83
N LEU A 88 -9.62 -2.24 -0.83
CA LEU A 88 -9.06 -2.87 -2.02
C LEU A 88 -9.89 -4.08 -2.47
N GLU A 89 -10.27 -4.96 -1.54
CA GLU A 89 -11.11 -6.14 -1.82
C GLU A 89 -12.49 -5.77 -2.39
N SER A 90 -13.01 -4.60 -2.02
CA SER A 90 -14.30 -4.11 -2.52
C SER A 90 -14.22 -3.48 -3.92
N ASN A 91 -13.04 -3.05 -4.36
CA ASN A 91 -12.87 -2.25 -5.58
C ASN A 91 -12.02 -2.93 -6.65
N PHE A 92 -11.21 -3.92 -6.30
CA PHE A 92 -10.26 -4.59 -7.19
C PHE A 92 -10.38 -6.11 -7.10
N TYR A 93 -10.02 -6.77 -8.20
CA TYR A 93 -10.00 -8.22 -8.33
C TYR A 93 -8.56 -8.71 -8.22
N PHE A 94 -8.25 -9.47 -7.17
CA PHE A 94 -6.92 -10.02 -6.91
C PHE A 94 -7.01 -11.39 -6.21
N ASP A 95 -5.91 -12.15 -6.21
CA ASP A 95 -5.84 -13.43 -5.51
C ASP A 95 -5.66 -13.20 -4.00
N ASN A 96 -6.73 -13.41 -3.22
CA ASN A 96 -6.69 -13.28 -1.76
C ASN A 96 -5.76 -14.29 -1.06
N ARG A 97 -5.18 -15.25 -1.78
CA ARG A 97 -4.13 -16.16 -1.28
C ARG A 97 -2.72 -15.66 -1.56
N LYS A 98 -2.57 -14.56 -2.29
CA LYS A 98 -1.29 -13.93 -2.68
C LYS A 98 -1.25 -12.47 -2.22
N VAL A 99 -1.45 -12.28 -0.93
CA VAL A 99 -1.33 -10.99 -0.26
C VAL A 99 -0.02 -11.00 0.53
N PHE A 100 0.89 -10.09 0.18
CA PHE A 100 2.24 -9.99 0.74
C PHE A 100 2.50 -8.63 1.37
#